data_AF-A0A6N2DY26-F1
#
_entry.id   AF-A0A6N2DY26-F1
#
_cell.length_a   1.000
_cell.length_b   1.000
_cell.length_c   1.000
_cell.angle_alpha   90.00
_cell.angle_beta   90.00
_cell.angle_gamma   90.00
#
_symmetry.space_group_name_H-M   'P 1'
#
loop_
_entity.id
_entity.type
_entity.pdbx_description
1 polymer ?
#
loop_
_entity_poly.entity_id
_entity_poly.type
_entity_poly.pdbx_seq_one_letter_code
_entity_poly.pdbx_strand_id
1 'polypeptide(L)' 'MKSTSAALAAHLAGPVTTLATCWRITRVDGTEFFFTDHESLVRVSGGDFRKAVGPAGTGVLAEHVELP' A
#
# COMPACT_ATOMS: atom_id res chain seq x y z
N MET A 1 -2.47 5.03 15.98
CA MET A 1 -1.50 5.52 14.98
C MET A 1 -0.12 5.00 15.39
N LYS A 2 0.65 4.39 14.48
CA LYS A 2 2.03 3.99 14.80
C LYS A 2 2.93 5.23 14.82
N SER A 3 4.00 5.18 15.61
CA SER A 3 5.01 6.25 15.65
C SER A 3 5.69 6.39 14.28
N THR A 4 5.84 7.63 13.81
CA THR A 4 6.57 7.96 12.58
C THR A 4 8.05 8.20 12.89
N SER A 5 8.93 7.89 11.94
CA SER A 5 10.35 8.21 12.11
C SER A 5 10.57 9.73 12.11
N ALA A 6 11.63 10.21 12.76
CA ALA A 6 11.97 11.63 12.79
C ALA A 6 12.16 12.21 11.37
N ALA A 7 12.78 11.44 10.46
CA ALA A 7 12.95 11.84 9.07
C ALA A 7 11.61 12.00 8.33
N LEU A 8 10.66 11.06 8.53
CA LEU A 8 9.33 11.15 7.93
C LEU A 8 8.54 12.33 8.52
N ALA A 9 8.60 12.54 9.83
CA ALA A 9 7.94 13.67 10.48
C ALA A 9 8.47 15.02 9.97
N ALA A 10 9.79 15.16 9.82
CA ALA A 10 10.41 16.36 9.27
C ALA A 10 10.00 16.60 7.80
N HIS A 11 9.94 15.53 6.99
CA HIS A 11 9.48 15.63 5.60
C HIS A 11 8.01 16.07 5.51
N LEU A 12 7.13 15.49 6.34
CA LEU A 12 5.71 15.85 6.41
C LEU A 12 5.45 17.26 6.94
N ALA A 13 6.39 17.84 7.70
CA ALA A 13 6.30 19.22 8.18
C ALA A 13 6.63 20.26 7.09
N GLY A 14 7.26 19.84 5.99
CA GLY A 14 7.47 20.67 4.80
C GLY A 14 6.24 20.71 3.88
N PRO A 15 6.30 21.44 2.74
CA PRO A 15 5.23 21.43 1.76
C PRO A 15 5.15 20.06 1.05
N VAL A 16 4.25 19.20 1.53
CA VAL A 16 3.90 17.92 0.90
C VAL A 16 2.56 18.08 0.19
N THR A 17 2.56 18.06 -1.13
CA THR A 17 1.34 18.30 -1.93
C THR A 17 0.53 17.02 -2.17
N THR A 18 1.15 15.85 -2.01
CA THR A 18 0.49 14.57 -2.29
C THR A 18 1.13 13.49 -1.44
N LEU A 19 0.31 12.66 -0.82
CA LEU A 19 0.72 11.49 -0.06
C LEU A 19 -0.08 10.30 -0.58
N ALA A 20 0.58 9.15 -0.70
CA ALA A 20 -0.07 7.87 -0.94
C ALA A 20 0.23 6.94 0.23
N THR A 21 -0.75 6.14 0.62
CA THR A 21 -0.59 5.10 1.63
C THR A 21 -0.28 3.77 0.93
N CYS A 22 0.71 3.05 1.45
CA CYS A 22 1.08 1.71 1.00
C CYS A 22 0.80 0.72 2.14
N TRP A 23 -0.04 -0.28 1.87
CA TRP A 23 -0.38 -1.34 2.81
C TRP A 23 0.23 -2.67 2.38
N ARG A 24 1.02 -3.27 3.27
CA ARG A 24 1.47 -4.65 3.15
C ARG A 24 0.64 -5.50 4.13
N ILE A 25 -0.03 -6.52 3.61
CA ILE A 25 -0.83 -7.45 4.39
C ILE A 25 -0.20 -8.84 4.26
N THR A 26 0.27 -9.38 5.37
CA THR A 26 0.74 -10.78 5.44
C THR A 26 -0.39 -11.61 6.02
N ARG A 27 -0.95 -12.51 5.23
CA ARG A 27 -1.93 -13.49 5.69
C ARG A 27 -1.24 -14.51 6.60
N VAL A 28 -2.01 -15.17 7.46
CA VAL A 28 -1.51 -16.19 8.39
C VAL A 28 -0.76 -17.35 7.73
N ASP A 29 -1.00 -17.61 6.44
CA ASP A 29 -0.30 -18.61 5.64
C ASP A 29 1.03 -18.11 5.05
N GLY A 30 1.41 -16.87 5.34
CA GLY A 30 2.62 -16.22 4.83
C GLY A 30 2.42 -15.50 3.49
N THR A 31 1.25 -15.60 2.85
CA THR A 31 0.97 -14.88 1.60
C THR A 31 0.99 -13.37 1.84
N GLU A 32 1.73 -12.63 1.03
CA GLU A 32 1.83 -11.18 1.12
C GLU A 32 1.06 -10.47 0.00
N PHE A 33 0.30 -9.45 0.38
CA PHE A 33 -0.40 -8.56 -0.55
C PHE A 33 0.08 -7.12 -0.37
N PHE A 34 0.19 -6.39 -1.48
CA PHE A 34 0.76 -5.04 -1.54
C PHE A 34 -0.20 -4.09 -2.25
N PHE A 35 -0.79 -3.16 -1.50
CA PHE A 35 -1.80 -2.24 -1.98
C PHE A 35 -1.40 -0.78 -1.82
N THR A 36 -1.79 0.08 -2.74
CA THR A 36 -1.73 1.53 -2.58
C THR A 36 -3.04 2.18 -2.99
N ASP A 37 -3.33 3.35 -2.44
CA ASP A 37 -4.38 4.26 -2.93
C ASP A 37 -3.91 5.10 -4.12
N HIS A 38 -2.63 5.01 -4.50
CA HIS A 38 -2.14 5.64 -5.71
C HIS A 38 -2.62 4.90 -6.96
N GLU A 39 -2.97 5.67 -8.00
CA GLU A 39 -3.46 5.16 -9.27
C GLU A 39 -2.37 4.40 -10.07
N SER A 40 -1.11 4.71 -9.81
CA SER A 40 0.04 4.08 -10.46
C SER A 40 0.76 3.12 -9.53
N LEU A 41 1.49 2.18 -10.12
CA LEU A 41 2.39 1.29 -9.39
C LEU A 41 3.39 2.11 -8.56
N VAL A 42 3.45 1.84 -7.26
CA VAL A 42 4.43 2.45 -6.35
C VAL A 42 5.44 1.40 -5.92
N ARG A 43 6.72 1.70 -6.13
CA ARG A 43 7.82 0.83 -5.71
C ARG A 43 8.58 1.47 -4.56
N VAL A 44 8.58 0.80 -3.41
CA VAL A 44 9.32 1.19 -2.21
C VAL A 44 10.08 -0.02 -1.68
N SER A 45 11.05 0.21 -0.77
CA SER A 45 11.75 -0.89 -0.10
C SER A 45 10.73 -1.76 0.64
N GLY A 46 10.48 -2.96 0.12
CA GLY A 46 9.47 -3.88 0.64
C GLY A 46 8.53 -4.46 -0.41
N GLY A 47 8.42 -3.89 -1.62
CA GLY A 47 7.66 -4.51 -2.71
C GLY A 47 7.00 -3.54 -3.70
N ASP A 48 6.13 -4.13 -4.51
CA ASP A 48 5.39 -3.50 -5.59
C ASP A 48 3.94 -3.26 -5.18
N PHE A 49 3.60 -2.03 -4.81
CA PHE A 49 2.26 -1.70 -4.35
C PHE A 49 1.40 -1.30 -5.54
N ARG A 50 0.31 -2.04 -5.73
CA ARG A 50 -0.64 -1.83 -6.82
C ARG A 50 -1.91 -1.19 -6.29
N LYS A 51 -2.59 -0.41 -7.12
CA LYS A 51 -3.90 0.11 -6.78
C LYS A 51 -4.83 -1.06 -6.41
N ALA A 52 -5.47 -0.99 -5.25
CA ALA A 52 -6.53 -1.94 -4.95
C ALA A 52 -7.72 -1.64 -5.89
N VAL A 53 -7.99 -2.53 -6.85
CA VAL A 53 -9.18 -2.44 -7.71
C VAL A 53 -10.21 -3.43 -7.18
N GLY A 54 -11.29 -2.94 -6.59
CA GLY A 54 -12.50 -3.74 -6.38
C GLY A 54 -13.42 -3.62 -7.59
N PRO A 55 -14.23 -4.64 -7.95
CA PRO A 55 -15.41 -4.40 -8.76
C PRO A 55 -16.30 -3.37 -8.04
N ALA A 56 -16.84 -2.40 -8.78
CA ALA A 56 -17.56 -1.25 -8.22
C ALA A 56 -18.55 -1.67 -7.12
N GLY A 57 -18.28 -1.27 -5.88
CA GLY A 57 -19.23 -1.33 -4.76
C GLY A 57 -19.03 -2.44 -3.71
N THR A 58 -18.13 -3.39 -3.89
CA THR A 58 -17.89 -4.42 -2.86
C THR A 58 -16.39 -4.69 -2.71
N GLY A 59 -15.93 -4.76 -1.46
CA GLY A 59 -14.52 -4.80 -1.11
C GLY A 59 -13.70 -5.84 -1.88
N VAL A 60 -12.50 -5.40 -2.27
CA VAL A 60 -11.31 -6.16 -2.65
C VAL A 60 -11.55 -7.51 -3.33
N LEU A 61 -11.45 -7.53 -4.66
CA LEU A 61 -10.87 -8.69 -5.33
C LEU A 61 -9.45 -8.29 -5.70
N ALA A 62 -8.48 -8.78 -4.93
CA ALA A 62 -7.19 -9.06 -5.55
C ALA A 62 -7.54 -9.94 -6.76
N GLU A 63 -7.28 -9.44 -7.97
CA GLU A 63 -7.24 -10.30 -9.14
C GLU A 63 -6.48 -11.56 -8.73
N HIS A 64 -7.07 -12.70 -9.06
CA HIS A 64 -6.62 -14.02 -8.66
C HIS A 64 -5.11 -14.15 -8.92
N VAL A 65 -4.28 -13.83 -7.93
CA VAL A 65 -2.91 -14.29 -7.86
C VAL A 65 -3.10 -15.77 -7.57
N GLU A 66 -2.96 -16.60 -8.61
CA GLU A 66 -2.77 -18.03 -8.41
C GLU A 66 -1.60 -18.18 -7.43
N LEU A 67 -1.94 -18.47 -6.18
CA LEU A 67 -0.99 -18.96 -5.21
C LEU A 67 -0.58 -20.35 -5.68
N PRO A 68 0.73 -20.69 -5.73
CA PRO A 68 1.11 -22.09 -5.81
C PRO A 68 0.56 -22.90 -4.63
#